data_AF-A0A015V137-F1
#
_entry.id   AF-A0A015V137-F1
#
_cell.length_a   1.000
_cell.length_b   1.000
_cell.length_c   1.000
_cell.angle_alpha   90.00
_cell.angle_beta   90.00
_cell.angle_gamma   90.00
#
_symmetry.space_group_name_H-M   'P 1'
#
loop_
_entity.id
_entity.type
_entity.pdbx_description
1 polymer ?
#
loop_
_entity_poly.entity_id
_entity_poly.type
_entity_poly.pdbx_seq_one_letter_code
_entity_poly.pdbx_strand_id
1 'polypeptide(L)' 'MCTGEDKQLEAFARFIKFAELRPNLERKDWTGFAKRYNGPRYAQNHYDKKLEEAYRRFTK' A
#
# COMPACT_ATOMS: atom_id res chain seq x y z
N MET A 1 -6.24 -4.74 21.56
CA MET A 1 -5.01 -4.82 20.73
C MET A 1 -5.09 -6.08 19.87
N CYS A 2 -4.71 -6.01 18.58
CA CYS A 2 -4.73 -7.17 17.67
C CYS A 2 -3.78 -8.27 18.16
N THR A 3 -4.27 -9.50 18.21
CA THR A 3 -3.63 -10.68 18.83
C THR A 3 -2.69 -11.44 17.86
N GLY A 4 -1.91 -10.73 17.03
CA GLY A 4 -0.93 -11.33 16.10
C GLY A 4 -0.82 -10.65 14.73
N GLU A 5 0.25 -10.94 13.99
CA GLU A 5 0.53 -10.37 12.66
C GLU A 5 -0.58 -10.67 11.64
N ASP A 6 -1.17 -11.87 11.67
CA ASP A 6 -2.29 -12.24 10.80
C ASP A 6 -3.50 -11.31 10.98
N LYS A 7 -3.82 -10.96 12.22
CA LYS A 7 -4.92 -10.05 12.54
C LYS A 7 -4.61 -8.61 12.17
N GLN A 8 -3.34 -8.22 12.23
CA GLN A 8 -2.88 -6.92 11.74
C GLN A 8 -2.96 -6.85 10.21
N LEU A 9 -2.56 -7.91 9.51
CA LEU A 9 -2.67 -8.02 8.05
C LEU A 9 -4.14 -8.02 7.60
N GLU A 10 -5.01 -8.72 8.32
CA GLU A 10 -6.46 -8.70 8.06
C GLU A 10 -7.04 -7.29 8.24
N ALA A 11 -6.65 -6.59 9.32
CA ALA A 11 -7.07 -5.22 9.56
C ALA A 11 -6.57 -4.25 8.47
N PHE A 12 -5.31 -4.41 8.04
CA PHE A 12 -4.76 -3.66 6.91
C PHE A 12 -5.57 -3.91 5.62
N ALA A 13 -5.84 -5.16 5.28
CA ALA A 13 -6.62 -5.49 4.08
C ALA A 13 -8.05 -4.90 4.13
N ARG A 14 -8.69 -4.92 5.30
CA ARG A 14 -10.00 -4.28 5.53
C ARG A 14 -9.91 -2.76 5.37
N PHE A 15 -8.87 -2.13 5.92
CA PHE A 15 -8.63 -0.69 5.77
C PHE A 15 -8.43 -0.28 4.30
N ILE A 16 -7.62 -1.00 3.53
CA ILE A 16 -7.41 -0.72 2.10
C ILE A 16 -8.72 -0.76 1.30
N LYS A 17 -9.62 -1.68 1.63
CA LYS A 17 -10.95 -1.74 1.02
C LYS A 17 -11.83 -0.57 1.44
N PHE A 18 -11.88 -0.27 2.75
CA PHE A 18 -12.69 0.80 3.30
C PHE A 18 -12.26 2.20 2.82
N ALA A 19 -10.95 2.46 2.76
CA ALA A 19 -10.38 3.74 2.31
C ALA A 19 -10.32 3.87 0.76
N GLU A 20 -10.93 2.93 0.03
CA GLU A 20 -10.96 2.90 -1.44
C GLU A 20 -9.58 2.96 -2.09
N LEU A 21 -8.58 2.33 -1.47
CA LEU A 21 -7.20 2.28 -1.97
C LEU A 21 -6.93 1.06 -2.85
N ARG A 22 -7.81 0.04 -2.78
CA ARG A 22 -7.74 -1.16 -3.61
C ARG A 22 -7.62 -0.87 -5.11
N PRO A 23 -8.39 0.07 -5.70
CA PRO A 23 -8.28 0.35 -7.14
C PRO A 23 -6.93 0.93 -7.56
N ASN A 24 -6.18 1.60 -6.67
CA ASN A 24 -4.82 2.05 -6.98
C ASN A 24 -3.86 0.86 -7.05
N LEU A 25 -3.97 -0.10 -6.11
CA LEU A 25 -3.17 -1.32 -6.12
C LEU A 25 -3.45 -2.19 -7.35
N GLU A 26 -4.71 -2.42 -7.70
CA GLU A 26 -5.10 -3.23 -8.87
C GLU A 26 -4.59 -2.63 -10.18
N ARG A 27 -4.61 -1.29 -10.29
CA ARG A 27 -4.09 -0.56 -11.46
C ARG A 27 -2.58 -0.33 -11.40
N LYS A 28 -1.90 -0.78 -10.35
CA LYS A 28 -0.46 -0.55 -10.10
C LYS A 28 -0.10 0.95 -10.08
N ASP A 29 -1.04 1.78 -9.64
CA ASP A 29 -0.84 3.21 -9.42
C ASP A 29 -0.13 3.43 -8.07
N TRP A 30 1.18 3.19 -8.06
CA TRP A 30 2.02 3.26 -6.87
C TRP A 30 2.07 4.67 -6.29
N THR A 31 2.08 5.69 -7.14
CA THR A 31 2.04 7.10 -6.75
C THR A 31 0.73 7.44 -6.05
N GLY A 32 -0.41 7.12 -6.65
CA GLY A 32 -1.72 7.40 -6.07
C GLY A 32 -1.95 6.63 -4.77
N PHE A 33 -1.54 5.36 -4.71
CA PHE A 33 -1.58 4.57 -3.49
C PHE A 33 -0.69 5.18 -2.39
N ALA A 34 0.58 5.44 -2.70
CA ALA A 34 1.54 5.95 -1.72
C ALA A 34 1.14 7.31 -1.17
N LYS A 35 0.62 8.21 -2.02
CA LYS A 35 0.13 9.54 -1.61
C LYS A 35 -1.07 9.45 -0.68
N ARG A 36 -2.03 8.56 -0.97
CA ARG A 36 -3.23 8.40 -0.12
C ARG A 36 -2.94 7.69 1.19
N TYR A 37 -2.08 6.67 1.17
CA TYR A 37 -1.76 5.88 2.36
C TYR A 37 -0.75 6.58 3.29
N ASN A 38 0.34 7.12 2.74
CA ASN A 38 1.43 7.74 3.52
C ASN A 38 1.29 9.27 3.63
N GLY A 39 0.35 9.86 2.89
CA GLY A 39 0.10 11.30 2.88
C GLY A 39 0.92 12.08 1.82
N PRO A 40 0.74 13.41 1.75
CA PRO A 40 1.31 14.26 0.69
C PRO A 40 2.84 14.22 0.60
N ARG A 41 3.53 13.88 1.69
CA ARG A 41 5.00 13.78 1.76
C ARG A 41 5.54 12.42 1.35
N TYR A 42 4.72 11.51 0.80
CA TYR A 42 5.13 10.14 0.46
C TYR A 42 6.42 10.07 -0.38
N ALA A 43 6.62 11.04 -1.27
CA ALA A 43 7.75 11.09 -2.19
C ALA A 43 9.09 11.33 -1.48
N GLN A 44 9.11 11.99 -0.32
CA GLN A 44 10.33 12.24 0.47
C GLN A 44 10.98 10.93 0.93
N ASN A 45 10.15 9.91 1.19
CA ASN A 45 10.60 8.58 1.62
C ASN A 45 10.59 7.57 0.46
N HIS A 46 10.31 8.01 -0.76
CA HIS A 46 10.25 7.22 -1.99
C HIS A 46 9.31 6.00 -1.89
N TYR A 47 8.16 6.15 -1.21
CA TYR A 47 7.23 5.02 -1.02
C TYR A 47 6.65 4.47 -2.32
N ASP A 48 6.37 5.34 -3.28
CA ASP A 48 5.96 4.99 -4.64
C ASP A 48 6.98 4.10 -5.34
N LYS A 49 8.26 4.52 -5.36
CA LYS A 49 9.34 3.78 -6.02
C LYS A 49 9.59 2.43 -5.35
N LYS A 50 9.60 2.41 -4.01
CA LYS A 50 9.78 1.16 -3.23
C LYS A 50 8.68 0.15 -3.52
N LEU A 51 7.43 0.58 -3.62
CA LEU A 51 6.30 -0.28 -3.96
C LEU A 51 6.44 -0.83 -5.39
N GLU A 52 6.80 0.02 -6.35
CA GLU A 52 7.01 -0.38 -7.74
C GLU A 52 8.15 -1.41 -7.89
N GLU A 53 9.29 -1.13 -7.28
CA GLU A 53 10.48 -2.00 -7.32
C GLU A 53 10.18 -3.36 -6.67
N ALA A 54 9.51 -3.36 -5.51
CA ALA A 54 9.10 -4.59 -4.84
C ALA A 54 8.16 -5.41 -5.72
N TYR A 55 7.14 -4.77 -6.32
CA TYR A 55 6.23 -5.46 -7.23
C TYR A 55 6.99 -6.12 -8.39
N ARG A 56 7.85 -5.37 -9.09
CA ARG A 56 8.68 -5.89 -10.19
C ARG A 56 9.58 -7.05 -9.77
N ARG A 57 10.09 -7.04 -8.53
CA ARG A 57 10.93 -8.11 -7.99
C ARG A 57 10.15 -9.41 -7.74
N PHE A 58 8.92 -9.32 -7.26
CA PHE A 58 8.10 -10.49 -6.90
C PHE A 58 7.23 -11.02 -8.04
N THR A 59 7.05 -10.25 -9.12
CA THR A 59 6.29 -10.68 -10.30
C THR A 59 7.17 -11.07 -11.49
N LYS A 60 8.45 -11.38 -11.23
CA LYS A 60 9.38 -11.92 -12.21
C LYS A 60 9.33 -13.44 -12.17
#